data_AF-A0A3C0VHS1-F1
#
_entry.id   AF-A0A3C0VHS1-F1
#
_cell.length_a   1.000
_cell.length_b   1.000
_cell.length_c   1.000
_cell.angle_alpha   90.00
_cell.angle_beta   90.00
_cell.angle_gamma   90.00
#
_symmetry.space_group_name_H-M   'P 1'
#
loop_
_entity.id
_entity.type
_entity.pdbx_description
1 polymer ?
#
loop_
_entity_poly.entity_id
_entity_poly.type
_entity_poly.pdbx_seq_one_letter_code
_entity_poly.pdbx_strand_id
1 'polypeptide(L)'
;YPSLEDEMTILRTHACRTALAEAVATVEDVRRCQAAMEEIPIGDGVLRTAGELARETRRHPAILLGLSPRASLSLVTAARVRAALD
;
A
#
# COMPACT_ATOMS: atom_id res chain seq x y z
N TYR A 1 -18.11 -0.45 -2.19
CA TYR A 1 -18.57 0.92 -2.49
C TYR A 1 -19.28 1.42 -1.25
N PRO A 2 -19.15 2.71 -0.84
CA PRO A 2 -19.80 3.23 0.38
C PRO A 2 -21.32 2.99 0.35
N SER A 3 -21.92 2.91 1.53
CA SER A 3 -23.38 2.89 1.65
C SER A 3 -23.95 4.29 1.34
N LEU A 4 -25.26 4.39 1.08
CA LEU A 4 -25.92 5.68 0.91
C LEU A 4 -25.73 6.58 2.16
N GLU A 5 -25.73 5.99 3.36
CA GLU A 5 -25.49 6.76 4.59
C GLU A 5 -24.06 7.30 4.69
N ASP A 6 -23.07 6.50 4.31
CA ASP A 6 -21.67 6.94 4.25
C ASP A 6 -21.50 8.04 3.20
N GLU A 7 -22.13 7.88 2.03
CA GLU A 7 -22.13 8.86 0.95
C GLU A 7 -22.72 10.19 1.41
N MET A 8 -23.89 10.17 2.08
CA MET A 8 -24.51 11.37 2.62
C MET A 8 -23.65 12.02 3.71
N THR A 9 -22.90 11.23 4.50
CA THR A 9 -21.98 11.74 5.53
C THR A 9 -20.77 12.42 4.90
N ILE A 10 -20.18 11.83 3.87
CA ILE A 10 -19.09 12.42 3.07
C ILE A 10 -19.55 13.75 2.46
N LEU A 11 -20.70 13.75 1.79
CA LEU A 11 -21.25 14.94 1.16
C LEU A 11 -21.49 16.08 2.17
N ARG A 12 -22.04 15.78 3.36
CA ARG A 12 -22.22 16.78 4.43
C ARG A 12 -20.89 17.32 4.97
N THR A 13 -19.90 16.45 5.15
CA THR A 13 -18.57 16.80 5.66
C THR A 13 -17.82 17.75 4.72
N HIS A 14 -17.95 17.53 3.40
CA HIS A 14 -17.24 18.30 2.39
C HIS A 14 -18.05 19.48 1.81
N ALA A 15 -19.35 19.59 2.10
CA ALA A 15 -20.17 20.74 1.71
C ALA A 15 -19.80 22.03 2.47
N CYS A 16 -19.18 21.92 3.65
CA CYS A 16 -18.57 23.04 4.36
C CYS A 16 -17.05 23.08 4.12
N ARG A 17 -16.44 24.28 4.15
CA ARG A 17 -14.99 24.46 4.06
C ARG A 17 -14.33 23.61 5.15
N THR A 18 -13.64 22.55 4.73
CA THR A 18 -12.89 21.69 5.65
C THR A 18 -11.74 22.51 6.23
N ALA A 19 -11.63 22.56 7.56
CA ALA A 19 -10.45 23.09 8.22
C ALA A 19 -9.24 22.22 7.86
N LEU A 20 -8.07 22.84 7.68
CA LEU A 20 -6.84 22.07 7.51
C LEU A 20 -6.59 21.27 8.79
N ALA A 21 -6.28 19.99 8.64
CA ALA A 21 -5.95 19.14 9.77
C ALA A 21 -4.67 19.63 10.46
N GLU A 22 -4.60 19.47 11.77
CA GLU A 22 -3.38 19.70 12.53
C GLU A 22 -2.32 18.66 12.15
N ALA A 23 -1.06 19.09 12.08
CA ALA A 23 0.04 18.19 11.80
C ALA A 23 0.28 17.24 12.98
N VAL A 24 0.07 15.95 12.76
CA VAL A 24 0.28 14.89 13.78
C VAL A 24 1.64 14.21 13.67
N ALA A 25 2.41 14.52 12.62
CA ALA A 25 3.74 13.97 12.38
C ALA A 25 4.62 14.99 11.66
N THR A 26 5.92 14.91 11.91
CA THR A 26 6.95 15.71 11.25
C THR A 26 7.59 14.93 10.08
N VAL A 27 8.35 15.62 9.24
CA VAL A 27 9.16 14.98 8.18
C VAL A 27 10.15 13.97 8.79
N GLU A 28 10.67 14.27 9.96
CA GLU A 28 11.60 13.38 10.66
C GLU A 28 10.91 12.10 11.13
N ASP A 29 9.67 12.18 11.60
CA ASP A 29 8.88 11.01 11.95
C ASP A 29 8.65 10.10 10.73
N VAL A 30 8.37 10.69 9.56
CA VAL A 30 8.23 9.93 8.30
C VAL A 30 9.53 9.21 7.93
N ARG A 31 10.69 9.88 8.07
CA ARG A 31 11.99 9.27 7.78
C ARG A 31 12.31 8.13 8.75
N ARG A 32 12.00 8.29 10.03
CA ARG A 32 12.16 7.24 11.04
C ARG A 32 11.29 6.03 10.72
N CYS A 33 10.02 6.25 10.33
CA CYS A 33 9.16 5.17 9.88
C CYS A 33 9.75 4.43 8.67
N GLN A 34 10.26 5.16 7.67
CA GLN A 34 10.90 4.54 6.50
C GLN A 34 12.12 3.69 6.89
N ALA A 35 13.00 4.22 7.75
CA ALA A 35 14.18 3.48 8.22
C ALA A 35 13.80 2.24 9.03
N ALA A 36 12.82 2.35 9.94
CA ALA A 36 12.34 1.22 10.73
C ALA A 36 11.78 0.09 9.85
N MET A 37 11.15 0.43 8.72
CA MET A 37 10.71 -0.60 7.77
C MET A 37 11.90 -1.33 7.13
N GLU A 38 13.07 -0.74 6.95
CA GLU A 38 14.21 -1.43 6.32
C GLU A 38 14.82 -2.53 7.21
N GLU A 39 14.63 -2.43 8.52
CA GLU A 39 15.13 -3.40 9.51
C GLU A 39 14.30 -4.69 9.55
N ILE A 40 13.09 -4.69 8.98
CA ILE A 40 12.21 -5.85 9.00
C ILE A 40 12.68 -6.88 7.96
N PRO A 41 13.09 -8.08 8.40
CA PRO A 41 13.60 -9.11 7.50
C PRO A 41 12.49 -9.62 6.58
N ILE A 42 12.84 -9.89 5.33
CA ILE A 42 11.93 -10.53 4.38
C ILE A 42 12.35 -11.98 4.22
N GLY A 43 11.43 -12.89 4.50
CA GLY A 43 11.65 -14.31 4.25
C GLY A 43 11.61 -14.65 2.75
N ASP A 44 12.43 -15.61 2.34
CA ASP A 44 12.50 -16.11 0.95
C ASP A 44 11.15 -16.57 0.39
N GLY A 45 10.24 -17.03 1.25
CA GLY A 45 8.88 -17.38 0.85
C GLY A 45 8.13 -16.20 0.23
N VAL A 46 8.23 -15.00 0.83
CA VAL A 46 7.58 -13.78 0.35
C VAL A 46 8.17 -13.36 -1.00
N LEU A 47 9.50 -13.39 -1.12
CA LEU A 47 10.19 -13.08 -2.37
C LEU A 47 9.78 -14.05 -3.50
N ARG A 48 9.72 -15.35 -3.19
CA ARG A 48 9.27 -16.38 -4.11
C ARG A 48 7.84 -16.15 -4.57
N THR A 49 6.91 -15.92 -3.64
CA THR A 49 5.51 -15.67 -3.97
C THR A 49 5.35 -14.42 -4.85
N ALA A 50 6.06 -13.33 -4.56
CA ALA A 50 6.01 -12.13 -5.39
C ALA A 50 6.57 -12.37 -6.81
N GLY A 51 7.63 -13.18 -6.94
CA GLY A 51 8.21 -13.57 -8.22
C GLY A 51 7.30 -14.50 -9.03
N GLU A 52 6.68 -15.49 -8.36
CA GLU A 52 5.73 -16.41 -8.97
C GLU A 52 4.49 -15.68 -9.46
N LEU A 53 3.89 -14.82 -8.64
CA LEU A 53 2.74 -14.00 -9.04
C LEU A 53 3.06 -13.13 -10.25
N ALA A 54 4.24 -12.49 -10.28
CA ALA A 54 4.64 -11.70 -11.44
C ALA A 54 4.86 -12.56 -12.70
N ARG A 55 5.38 -13.77 -12.55
CA ARG A 55 5.54 -14.71 -13.67
C ARG A 55 4.18 -15.16 -14.20
N GLU A 56 3.26 -15.55 -13.32
CA GLU A 56 1.92 -16.01 -13.72
C GLU A 56 1.13 -14.89 -14.39
N THR A 57 1.18 -13.65 -13.86
CA THR A 57 0.49 -12.52 -14.50
C THR A 57 1.02 -12.17 -15.89
N ARG A 58 2.31 -12.43 -16.18
CA ARG A 58 2.89 -12.23 -17.53
C ARG A 58 2.53 -13.34 -18.52
N ARG A 59 2.13 -14.51 -18.03
CA ARG A 59 1.82 -15.69 -18.86
C ARG A 59 0.32 -15.93 -19.00
N HIS A 60 -0.49 -15.32 -18.14
CA HIS A 60 -1.93 -15.55 -18.12
C HIS A 60 -2.60 -14.93 -19.37
N PRO A 61 -3.36 -15.71 -20.17
CA PRO A 61 -3.89 -15.25 -21.45
C PRO A 61 -4.91 -14.11 -21.35
N ALA A 62 -5.56 -13.96 -20.19
CA ALA A 62 -6.50 -12.86 -19.93
C ALA A 62 -5.83 -11.55 -19.47
N ILE A 63 -4.50 -11.54 -19.28
CA ILE A 63 -3.76 -10.37 -18.79
C ILE A 63 -2.92 -9.80 -19.94
N LEU A 64 -3.30 -8.61 -20.42
CA LEU A 64 -2.62 -7.93 -21.53
C LEU A 64 -1.17 -7.53 -21.19
N LEU A 65 -0.93 -7.12 -19.94
CA LEU A 65 0.38 -6.72 -19.44
C LEU A 65 0.54 -7.19 -17.98
N GLY A 66 1.41 -8.17 -17.78
CA GLY A 66 1.71 -8.69 -16.44
C GLY A 66 2.53 -7.71 -15.59
N LEU A 67 2.73 -8.08 -14.33
CA LEU A 67 3.45 -7.25 -13.36
C LEU A 67 4.90 -7.01 -13.78
N SER A 68 5.34 -5.76 -13.76
CA SER A 68 6.75 -5.41 -13.97
C SER A 68 7.63 -5.80 -12.76
N PRO A 69 8.97 -5.83 -12.90
CA PRO A 69 9.86 -6.01 -11.75
C PRO A 69 9.63 -5.00 -10.63
N ARG A 70 9.28 -3.75 -10.98
CA ARG A 70 8.93 -2.71 -10.01
C ARG A 70 7.68 -3.06 -9.20
N ALA A 71 6.68 -3.67 -9.84
CA ALA A 71 5.48 -4.10 -9.15
C ALA A 71 5.76 -5.24 -8.15
N SER A 72 6.63 -6.19 -8.48
CA SER A 72 7.09 -7.22 -7.54
C SER A 72 7.80 -6.60 -6.32
N LEU A 73 8.66 -5.61 -6.54
CA LEU A 73 9.32 -4.89 -5.45
C LEU A 73 8.30 -4.18 -4.55
N SER A 74 7.32 -3.48 -5.14
CA SER A 74 6.25 -2.83 -4.39
C SER A 74 5.41 -3.81 -3.58
N LEU A 75 5.12 -5.00 -4.10
CA LEU A 75 4.41 -6.05 -3.36
C LEU A 75 5.20 -6.51 -2.13
N VAL A 76 6.50 -6.72 -2.27
CA VAL A 76 7.37 -7.10 -1.16
C VAL A 76 7.45 -5.98 -0.11
N THR A 77 7.60 -4.73 -0.53
CA THR A 77 7.58 -3.58 0.39
C THR A 77 6.24 -3.48 1.12
N ALA A 78 5.11 -3.65 0.43
CA ALA A 78 3.79 -3.62 1.05
C ALA A 78 3.60 -4.75 2.07
N ALA A 79 4.07 -5.97 1.76
CA ALA A 79 4.05 -7.08 2.69
C ALA A 79 4.87 -6.78 3.95
N ARG A 80 6.05 -6.17 3.78
CA ARG A 80 6.91 -5.75 4.89
C ARG A 80 6.23 -4.71 5.79
N VAL A 81 5.64 -3.67 5.19
CA VAL A 81 4.90 -2.63 5.92
C VAL A 81 3.70 -3.24 6.65
N ARG A 82 2.99 -4.17 6.01
CA ARG A 82 1.86 -4.85 6.65
C ARG A 82 2.30 -5.60 7.91
N ALA A 83 3.41 -6.35 7.83
CA ALA A 83 3.96 -7.05 8.97
C ALA A 83 4.44 -6.12 10.11
N ALA A 84 4.72 -4.85 9.80
CA ALA A 84 5.08 -3.84 10.80
C ALA A 84 3.89 -3.20 11.51
N LEU A 85 2.71 -3.23 10.88
CA LEU A 85 1.48 -2.62 11.37
C LEU A 85 0.58 -3.60 12.14
N ASP A 86 0.78 -4.90 11.92
CA ASP A 86 0.13 -5.98 12.67
C ASP A 86 0.83 -6.20 14.03
#